data_AF-A0AAV8ZF99-F1
#
_entry.id   AF-A0AAV8ZF99-F1
#
_cell.length_a   1.000
_cell.length_b   1.000
_cell.length_c   1.000
_cell.angle_alpha   90.00
_cell.angle_beta   90.00
_cell.angle_gamma   90.00
#
_symmetry.space_group_name_H-M   'P 1'
#
loop_
_entity.id
_entity.type
_entity.pdbx_description
1 polymer ?
#
loop_
_entity_poly.entity_id
_entity_poly.type
_entity_poly.pdbx_seq_one_letter_code
_entity_poly.pdbx_strand_id
1 'polypeptide(L)'
;LTMLKLLLFGLCCYGLIECKDPKIEEEELEARNFLLVINKKTAENSNKLALANWAYASNLTEENLQNQLNVATQVAEDIQEIWQQVIQYDWRRFSDSNLRRQFYKYSVLGEAALPEDKFQKLNKIISDMEAIYSKAKICDFRNTAKCDLALEPELTNILANSRDPEELQHVWLQWRNSVGPKCRSLYNEYVNLTNEAARLNNFTDNSEHWLHDYEDPNFKQQVQNLWEQLRPLYLQLHAYVRFKLRQKYGNIVSEKGPIPVHLLGNMWGQTWSNIVDLTVPYSGVEDENLTEELKKQITSDRDLKRE
;
A
#
# COMPACT_ATOMS: atom_id res chain seq x y z
N LEU A 1 68.89 25.54 -9.54
CA LEU A 1 67.79 26.43 -9.99
C LEU A 1 66.53 25.59 -10.34
N THR A 2 66.20 24.58 -9.53
CA THR A 2 65.38 23.44 -9.98
C THR A 2 64.38 22.91 -8.93
N MET A 3 64.20 23.61 -7.80
CA MET A 3 63.14 23.29 -6.83
C MET A 3 62.03 24.36 -6.74
N LEU A 4 62.30 25.60 -7.14
CA LEU A 4 61.33 26.70 -7.05
C LEU A 4 60.24 26.65 -8.16
N LYS A 5 60.53 26.01 -9.31
CA LYS A 5 59.57 25.85 -10.41
C LYS A 5 58.58 24.69 -10.20
N LEU A 6 58.95 23.67 -9.42
CA LEU A 6 58.07 22.54 -9.10
C LEU A 6 57.04 22.90 -8.00
N LEU A 7 57.40 23.79 -7.07
CA LEU A 7 56.46 24.31 -6.08
C LEU A 7 55.41 25.26 -6.68
N LEU A 8 55.77 26.00 -7.74
CA LEU A 8 54.82 26.87 -8.46
C LEU A 8 53.86 26.09 -9.37
N PHE A 9 54.21 24.89 -9.83
CA PHE A 9 53.29 24.00 -10.54
C PHE A 9 52.44 23.13 -9.59
N GLY A 10 52.94 22.82 -8.39
CA GLY A 10 52.21 22.06 -7.36
C GLY A 10 51.16 22.85 -6.59
N LEU A 11 51.22 24.19 -6.58
CA LEU A 11 50.26 25.07 -5.90
C LEU A 11 49.11 25.56 -6.80
N CYS A 12 49.16 25.34 -8.11
CA CYS A 12 48.03 25.63 -9.02
C CYS A 12 47.00 24.50 -9.14
N CYS A 13 47.24 23.34 -8.52
CA CYS A 13 46.36 22.17 -8.61
C CYS A 13 45.55 21.86 -7.33
N TYR A 14 45.63 22.71 -6.30
CA TYR A 14 44.88 22.55 -5.03
C TYR A 14 43.74 23.58 -4.85
N GLY A 15 43.24 24.11 -5.97
CA GLY A 15 42.18 25.12 -5.96
C GLY A 15 41.32 25.05 -7.22
N LEU A 16 40.98 23.85 -7.70
CA LEU A 16 39.72 23.70 -8.43
C LEU A 16 38.59 23.78 -7.39
N ILE A 17 38.34 25.00 -6.90
CA ILE A 17 37.00 25.34 -6.47
C ILE A 17 36.16 25.08 -7.72
N GLU A 18 35.27 24.09 -7.67
CA GLU A 18 34.17 24.02 -8.64
C GLU A 18 33.45 25.36 -8.52
N CYS A 19 33.82 26.32 -9.37
CA CYS A 19 33.11 27.57 -9.49
C CYS A 19 31.76 27.19 -10.07
N LYS A 20 30.78 26.99 -9.18
CA LYS A 20 29.39 26.81 -9.57
C LYS A 20 28.97 28.05 -10.34
N ASP A 21 28.15 27.86 -11.37
CA ASP A 21 27.61 28.97 -12.16
C ASP A 21 26.86 29.92 -11.20
N PRO A 22 27.28 31.19 -11.05
CA PRO A 22 26.66 32.12 -10.11
C PRO A 22 25.16 32.29 -10.34
N LYS A 23 24.68 32.09 -11.57
CA LYS A 23 23.24 32.12 -11.88
C LYS A 23 22.49 30.92 -11.29
N ILE A 24 23.12 29.74 -11.29
CA ILE A 24 22.55 28.54 -10.67
C ILE A 24 22.54 28.71 -9.15
N GLU A 25 23.59 29.30 -8.56
CA GLU A 25 23.63 29.55 -7.11
C GLU A 25 22.52 30.50 -6.63
N GLU A 26 22.23 31.54 -7.41
CA GLU A 26 21.12 32.47 -7.13
C GLU A 26 19.75 31.78 -7.25
N GLU A 27 19.52 31.04 -8.34
CA GLU A 27 18.27 30.28 -8.53
C GLU A 27 18.08 29.21 -7.45
N GLU A 28 19.15 28.52 -7.02
CA GLU A 28 19.09 27.56 -5.92
C GLU A 28 18.76 28.23 -4.58
N LEU A 29 19.21 29.46 -4.33
CA LEU A 29 18.87 30.20 -3.11
C LEU A 29 17.38 30.56 -3.09
N GLU A 30 16.84 31.03 -4.21
CA GLU A 30 15.40 31.30 -4.37
C GLU A 30 14.59 30.01 -4.18
N ALA A 31 15.00 28.93 -4.84
CA ALA A 31 14.39 27.61 -4.72
C ALA A 31 14.37 27.08 -3.28
N ARG A 32 15.44 27.30 -2.50
CA ARG A 32 15.46 26.93 -1.07
C ARG A 32 14.45 27.72 -0.25
N ASN A 33 14.37 29.03 -0.47
CA ASN A 33 13.40 29.89 0.23
C ASN A 33 11.96 29.48 -0.14
N PHE A 34 11.72 29.17 -1.42
CA PHE A 34 10.46 28.62 -1.87
C PHE A 34 10.12 27.28 -1.19
N LEU A 35 11.09 26.36 -1.09
CA LEU A 35 10.90 25.10 -0.37
C LEU A 35 10.50 25.28 1.09
N LEU A 36 11.07 26.26 1.82
CA LEU A 36 10.68 26.53 3.20
C LEU A 36 9.19 26.90 3.32
N VAL A 37 8.68 27.67 2.37
CA VAL A 37 7.27 28.08 2.33
C VAL A 37 6.37 26.88 2.03
N ILE A 38 6.66 26.13 0.96
CA ILE A 38 5.80 25.01 0.57
C ILE A 38 5.89 23.83 1.53
N ASN A 39 7.03 23.60 2.19
CA ASN A 39 7.16 22.53 3.20
C ASN A 39 6.23 22.79 4.39
N LYS A 40 6.14 24.05 4.85
CA LYS A 40 5.20 24.43 5.91
C LYS A 40 3.75 24.20 5.47
N LYS A 41 3.38 24.69 4.28
CA LYS A 41 2.03 24.51 3.72
C LYS A 41 1.68 23.03 3.50
N THR A 42 2.63 22.24 2.99
CA THR A 42 2.47 20.79 2.79
C THR A 42 2.22 20.09 4.13
N ALA A 43 2.94 20.46 5.19
CA ALA A 43 2.73 19.89 6.52
C ALA A 43 1.33 20.23 7.08
N GLU A 44 0.87 21.48 6.92
CA GLU A 44 -0.49 21.90 7.31
C GLU A 44 -1.56 21.12 6.54
N ASN A 45 -1.38 20.98 5.22
CA ASN A 45 -2.30 20.24 4.35
C ASN A 45 -2.33 18.74 4.69
N SER A 46 -1.17 18.16 4.99
CA SER A 46 -1.06 16.77 5.42
C SER A 46 -1.80 16.53 6.74
N ASN A 47 -1.71 17.46 7.68
CA ASN A 47 -2.46 17.39 8.93
C ASN A 47 -3.99 17.48 8.69
N LYS A 48 -4.45 18.40 7.85
CA LYS A 48 -5.88 18.52 7.51
C LYS A 48 -6.42 17.24 6.88
N LEU A 49 -5.72 16.70 5.88
CA LEU A 49 -6.06 15.43 5.24
C LEU A 49 -6.11 14.28 6.26
N ALA A 50 -5.07 14.16 7.10
CA ALA A 50 -5.00 13.11 8.11
C ALA A 50 -6.18 13.15 9.08
N LEU A 51 -6.55 14.34 9.56
CA LEU A 51 -7.69 14.52 10.47
C LEU A 51 -9.03 14.17 9.79
N ALA A 52 -9.24 14.63 8.55
CA ALA A 52 -10.47 14.35 7.82
C ALA A 52 -10.61 12.85 7.46
N ASN A 53 -9.52 12.23 7.00
CA ASN A 53 -9.46 10.79 6.71
C ASN A 53 -9.70 9.96 7.97
N TRP A 54 -9.08 10.33 9.10
CA TRP A 54 -9.27 9.65 10.38
C TRP A 54 -10.72 9.76 10.87
N ALA A 55 -11.33 10.94 10.75
CA ALA A 55 -12.72 11.16 11.14
C ALA A 55 -13.68 10.24 10.38
N TYR A 56 -13.48 10.08 9.06
CA TYR A 56 -14.29 9.16 8.26
C TYR A 56 -13.99 7.69 8.60
N ALA A 57 -12.72 7.29 8.63
CA ALA A 57 -12.31 5.91 8.88
C ALA A 57 -12.75 5.39 10.27
N SER A 58 -12.79 6.26 11.28
CA SER A 58 -13.27 5.93 12.63
C SER A 58 -14.78 6.09 12.81
N ASN A 59 -15.47 6.80 11.89
CA ASN A 59 -16.91 7.02 11.95
C ASN A 59 -17.50 7.25 10.53
N LEU A 60 -18.00 6.17 9.92
CA LEU A 60 -18.45 6.11 8.52
C LEU A 60 -19.84 6.74 8.29
N THR A 61 -19.95 8.07 8.45
CA THR A 61 -21.14 8.89 8.18
C THR A 61 -21.01 9.69 6.88
N GLU A 62 -22.14 10.12 6.33
CA GLU A 62 -22.17 10.99 5.14
C GLU A 62 -21.53 12.36 5.39
N GLU A 63 -21.73 12.91 6.60
CA GLU A 63 -21.13 14.18 7.02
C GLU A 63 -19.60 14.10 7.00
N ASN A 64 -19.03 13.04 7.59
CA ASN A 64 -17.59 12.84 7.60
C ASN A 64 -17.02 12.57 6.20
N LEU A 65 -17.77 11.85 5.36
CA LEU A 65 -17.40 11.63 3.95
C LEU A 65 -17.34 12.96 3.20
N GLN A 66 -18.38 13.79 3.31
CA GLN A 66 -18.40 15.09 2.62
C GLN A 66 -17.28 16.00 3.10
N ASN A 67 -16.99 16.01 4.41
CA ASN A 67 -15.85 16.75 4.96
C ASN A 67 -14.51 16.25 4.38
N GLN A 68 -14.32 14.92 4.32
CA GLN A 68 -13.13 14.30 3.71
C GLN A 68 -12.95 14.73 2.25
N LEU A 69 -14.00 14.64 1.44
CA LEU A 69 -13.96 15.01 0.02
C LEU A 69 -13.67 16.51 -0.19
N ASN A 70 -14.27 17.37 0.62
CA ASN A 70 -14.04 18.81 0.56
C ASN A 70 -12.59 19.17 0.92
N VAL A 71 -12.06 18.58 2.00
CA VAL A 71 -10.67 18.80 2.42
C VAL A 71 -9.69 18.26 1.36
N ALA A 72 -9.97 17.08 0.79
CA ALA A 72 -9.14 16.52 -0.27
C ALA A 72 -9.10 17.42 -1.51
N THR A 73 -10.25 17.96 -1.91
CA THR A 73 -10.34 18.89 -3.05
C THR A 73 -9.54 20.16 -2.80
N GLN A 74 -9.71 20.79 -1.63
CA GLN A 74 -8.96 22.02 -1.28
C GLN A 74 -7.45 21.80 -1.27
N VAL A 75 -7.01 20.64 -0.76
CA VAL A 75 -5.58 20.32 -0.74
C VAL A 75 -5.06 19.99 -2.13
N ALA A 76 -5.86 19.39 -3.01
CA ALA A 76 -5.48 19.17 -4.41
C ALA A 76 -5.26 20.49 -5.15
N GLU A 77 -6.09 21.51 -4.92
CA GLU A 77 -5.89 22.87 -5.45
C GLU A 77 -4.55 23.46 -4.99
N ASP A 78 -4.25 23.39 -3.68
CA ASP A 78 -2.96 23.85 -3.15
C ASP A 78 -1.77 23.09 -3.78
N ILE A 79 -1.90 21.77 -4.01
CA ILE A 79 -0.86 20.97 -4.68
C ILE A 79 -0.66 21.43 -6.13
N GLN A 80 -1.74 21.73 -6.85
CA GLN A 80 -1.67 22.29 -8.20
C GLN A 80 -0.97 23.65 -8.24
N GLU A 81 -1.28 24.55 -7.31
CA GLU A 81 -0.63 25.87 -7.19
C GLU A 81 0.86 25.75 -6.89
N ILE A 82 1.25 24.82 -6.01
CA ILE A 82 2.65 24.53 -5.70
C ILE A 82 3.35 23.99 -6.95
N TRP A 83 2.74 23.02 -7.64
CA TRP A 83 3.31 22.44 -8.86
C TRP A 83 3.51 23.47 -9.97
N GLN A 84 2.56 24.39 -10.18
CA GLN A 84 2.68 25.46 -11.17
C GLN A 84 3.90 26.35 -10.95
N GLN A 85 4.31 26.54 -9.69
CA GLN A 85 5.53 27.25 -9.33
C GLN A 85 6.78 26.36 -9.50
N VAL A 86 6.70 25.10 -9.09
CA VAL A 86 7.81 24.12 -9.21
C VAL A 86 8.28 23.97 -10.65
N ILE A 87 7.35 23.91 -11.62
CA ILE A 87 7.70 23.74 -13.04
C ILE A 87 8.32 24.99 -13.69
N GLN A 88 8.33 26.14 -13.01
CA GLN A 88 9.02 27.34 -13.51
C GLN A 88 10.54 27.24 -13.33
N TYR A 89 11.01 26.42 -12.40
CA TYR A 89 12.44 26.23 -12.12
C TYR A 89 13.05 25.18 -13.06
N ASP A 90 14.26 25.42 -13.55
CA ASP A 90 15.05 24.41 -14.25
C ASP A 90 15.81 23.52 -13.25
N TRP A 91 15.05 22.92 -12.34
CA TRP A 91 15.55 22.21 -11.17
C TRP A 91 16.45 21.01 -11.50
N ARG A 92 16.40 20.51 -12.75
CA ARG A 92 17.29 19.44 -13.23
C ARG A 92 18.76 19.87 -13.28
N ARG A 93 19.01 21.17 -13.41
CA ARG A 93 20.36 21.77 -13.45
C ARG A 93 20.90 22.16 -12.09
N PHE A 94 20.08 22.09 -11.04
CA PHE A 94 20.55 22.33 -9.68
C PHE A 94 21.71 21.40 -9.36
N SER A 95 22.78 22.00 -8.85
CA SER A 95 23.98 21.35 -8.34
C SER A 95 23.70 20.64 -7.01
N ASP A 96 22.80 21.16 -6.17
CA ASP A 96 22.37 20.49 -4.94
C ASP A 96 21.42 19.31 -5.24
N SER A 97 21.89 18.11 -4.95
CA SER A 97 21.11 16.87 -5.15
C SER A 97 19.86 16.78 -4.28
N ASN A 98 19.88 17.30 -3.05
CA ASN A 98 18.72 17.30 -2.15
C ASN A 98 17.66 18.30 -2.62
N LEU A 99 18.10 19.46 -3.13
CA LEU A 99 17.20 20.43 -3.73
C LEU A 99 16.54 19.84 -4.98
N ARG A 100 17.35 19.29 -5.89
CA ARG A 100 16.88 18.59 -7.10
C ARG A 100 15.90 17.46 -6.77
N ARG A 101 16.17 16.69 -5.71
CA ARG A 101 15.31 15.58 -5.25
C ARG A 101 13.94 16.06 -4.77
N GLN A 102 13.90 17.14 -3.98
CA GLN A 102 12.64 17.70 -3.49
C GLN A 102 11.79 18.26 -4.63
N PHE A 103 12.41 19.03 -5.54
CA PHE A 103 11.73 19.54 -6.74
C PHE A 103 11.23 18.42 -7.64
N TYR A 104 12.01 17.35 -7.82
CA TYR A 104 11.56 16.16 -8.53
C TYR A 104 10.27 15.58 -7.93
N LYS A 105 10.20 15.42 -6.60
CA LYS A 105 8.97 14.92 -5.94
C LYS A 105 7.79 15.86 -6.12
N TYR A 106 8.01 17.17 -5.99
CA TYR A 106 6.96 18.17 -6.23
C TYR A 106 6.57 18.34 -7.70
N SER A 107 7.36 17.83 -8.65
CA SER A 107 7.07 17.92 -10.08
C SER A 107 6.01 16.91 -10.57
N VAL A 108 5.63 15.96 -9.71
CA VAL A 108 4.59 14.97 -9.96
C VAL A 108 3.35 15.34 -9.15
N LEU A 109 2.25 15.66 -9.83
CA LEU A 109 0.97 16.03 -9.23
C LEU A 109 0.21 14.84 -8.64
N GLY A 110 0.45 13.64 -9.17
CA GLY A 110 -0.34 12.45 -8.84
C GLY A 110 -1.80 12.62 -9.25
N GLU A 111 -2.72 12.19 -8.41
CA GLU A 111 -4.17 12.26 -8.68
C GLU A 111 -4.70 13.70 -8.79
N ALA A 112 -4.03 14.66 -8.14
CA ALA A 112 -4.37 16.09 -8.24
C ALA A 112 -4.18 16.66 -9.66
N ALA A 113 -3.61 15.90 -10.61
CA ALA A 113 -3.58 16.30 -12.01
C ALA A 113 -4.96 16.25 -12.68
N LEU A 114 -5.91 15.51 -12.12
CA LEU A 114 -7.27 15.41 -12.66
C LEU A 114 -8.04 16.74 -12.52
N PRO A 115 -8.96 17.04 -13.45
CA PRO A 115 -9.99 18.05 -13.25
C PRO A 115 -10.77 17.81 -11.95
N GLU A 116 -11.23 18.88 -11.30
CA GLU A 116 -11.88 18.83 -9.97
C GLU A 116 -13.03 17.82 -9.90
N ASP A 117 -13.92 17.81 -10.89
CA ASP A 117 -15.07 16.89 -10.97
C ASP A 117 -14.63 15.43 -11.01
N LYS A 118 -13.57 15.13 -11.76
CA LYS A 118 -12.98 13.80 -11.87
C LYS A 118 -12.21 13.41 -10.61
N PHE A 119 -11.50 14.36 -10.00
CA PHE A 119 -10.78 14.16 -8.74
C PHE A 119 -11.75 13.82 -7.60
N GLN A 120 -12.82 14.60 -7.45
CA GLN A 120 -13.89 14.32 -6.47
C GLN A 120 -14.54 12.97 -6.75
N LYS A 121 -14.84 12.67 -8.02
CA LYS A 121 -15.39 11.37 -8.42
C LYS A 121 -14.46 10.21 -8.05
N LEU A 122 -13.15 10.33 -8.30
CA LEU A 122 -12.16 9.31 -7.94
C LEU A 122 -12.15 9.07 -6.43
N ASN A 123 -12.03 10.14 -5.63
CA ASN A 123 -12.03 10.03 -4.17
C ASN A 123 -13.32 9.42 -3.65
N LYS A 124 -14.48 9.81 -4.20
CA LYS A 124 -15.76 9.20 -3.85
C LYS A 124 -15.79 7.71 -4.16
N ILE A 125 -15.31 7.29 -5.33
CA ILE A 125 -15.25 5.87 -5.71
C ILE A 125 -14.40 5.07 -4.73
N ILE A 126 -13.25 5.63 -4.30
CA ILE A 126 -12.37 5.01 -3.30
C ILE A 126 -13.14 4.83 -1.98
N SER A 127 -13.73 5.90 -1.44
CA SER A 127 -14.50 5.85 -0.19
C SER A 127 -15.71 4.90 -0.28
N ASP A 128 -16.41 4.86 -1.41
CA ASP A 128 -17.54 3.94 -1.63
C ASP A 128 -17.08 2.48 -1.59
N MET A 129 -15.95 2.14 -2.22
CA MET A 129 -15.38 0.79 -2.18
C MET A 129 -14.91 0.41 -0.76
N GLU A 130 -14.27 1.33 -0.03
CA GLU A 130 -13.88 1.14 1.37
C GLU A 130 -15.09 0.90 2.28
N ALA A 131 -16.16 1.67 2.09
CA ALA A 131 -17.39 1.53 2.85
C ALA A 131 -18.12 0.20 2.54
N ILE A 132 -18.17 -0.22 1.27
CA ILE A 132 -18.73 -1.52 0.87
C ILE A 132 -17.97 -2.64 1.58
N TYR A 133 -16.64 -2.60 1.55
CA TYR A 133 -15.79 -3.60 2.18
C TYR A 133 -15.99 -3.62 3.70
N SER A 134 -15.92 -2.46 4.36
CA SER A 134 -15.94 -2.34 5.83
C SER A 134 -17.32 -2.66 6.44
N LYS A 135 -18.40 -2.38 5.71
CA LYS A 135 -19.79 -2.60 6.18
C LYS A 135 -20.35 -3.95 5.76
N ALA A 136 -19.63 -4.73 4.96
CA ALA A 136 -20.13 -6.00 4.46
C ALA A 136 -20.35 -7.02 5.58
N LYS A 137 -21.50 -7.67 5.53
CA LYS A 137 -21.90 -8.74 6.45
C LYS A 137 -22.48 -9.91 5.66
N ILE A 138 -22.38 -11.11 6.22
CA ILE A 138 -22.94 -12.32 5.64
C ILE A 138 -23.80 -13.07 6.66
N CYS A 139 -24.62 -14.01 6.17
CA CYS A 139 -25.38 -14.91 7.02
C CYS A 139 -24.57 -16.13 7.45
N ASP A 140 -24.75 -16.54 8.70
CA ASP A 140 -24.15 -17.72 9.30
C ASP A 140 -24.54 -18.99 8.54
N PHE A 141 -23.59 -19.93 8.41
CA PHE A 141 -23.76 -21.19 7.69
C PHE A 141 -24.82 -22.09 8.34
N ARG A 142 -24.88 -22.12 9.68
CA ARG A 142 -25.74 -23.01 10.46
C ARG A 142 -27.06 -22.35 10.84
N ASN A 143 -27.07 -21.02 10.94
CA ASN A 143 -28.27 -20.23 11.24
C ASN A 143 -28.47 -19.10 10.22
N THR A 144 -29.23 -19.36 9.17
CA THR A 144 -29.50 -18.37 8.11
C THR A 144 -30.25 -17.13 8.57
N ALA A 145 -30.86 -17.12 9.77
CA ALA A 145 -31.47 -15.92 10.34
C ALA A 145 -30.44 -14.95 10.96
N LYS A 146 -29.21 -15.43 11.26
CA LYS A 146 -28.12 -14.61 11.78
C LYS A 146 -27.30 -14.04 10.62
N CYS A 147 -27.59 -12.79 10.22
CA CYS A 147 -26.97 -12.10 9.08
C CYS A 147 -26.11 -10.90 9.46
N ASP A 148 -25.42 -11.00 10.60
CA ASP A 148 -24.66 -9.92 11.20
C ASP A 148 -23.14 -10.15 11.23
N LEU A 149 -22.64 -11.26 10.64
CA LEU A 149 -21.23 -11.63 10.67
C LEU A 149 -20.38 -10.70 9.78
N ALA A 150 -19.46 -9.95 10.39
CA ALA A 150 -18.52 -9.09 9.69
C ALA A 150 -17.19 -9.80 9.43
N LEU A 151 -16.37 -9.25 8.53
CA LEU A 151 -15.05 -9.82 8.22
C LEU A 151 -14.22 -10.03 9.48
N GLU A 152 -14.11 -8.96 10.29
CA GLU A 152 -13.41 -8.96 11.55
C GLU A 152 -14.38 -8.72 12.72
N PRO A 153 -14.32 -9.53 13.80
CA PRO A 153 -13.51 -10.74 13.94
C PRO A 153 -14.19 -12.00 13.38
N GLU A 154 -15.49 -11.98 13.04
CA GLU A 154 -16.27 -13.23 12.91
C GLU A 154 -15.79 -14.13 11.78
N LEU A 155 -15.71 -13.62 10.53
CA LEU A 155 -15.32 -14.46 9.40
C LEU A 155 -13.86 -14.90 9.47
N THR A 156 -12.97 -14.00 9.90
CA THR A 156 -11.56 -14.31 10.14
C THR A 156 -11.41 -15.42 11.18
N ASN A 157 -12.19 -15.38 12.27
CA ASN A 157 -12.19 -16.41 13.31
C ASN A 157 -12.73 -17.76 12.79
N ILE A 158 -13.80 -17.76 11.99
CA ILE A 158 -14.35 -18.99 11.40
C ILE A 158 -13.31 -19.62 10.46
N LEU A 159 -12.70 -18.83 9.56
CA LEU A 159 -11.70 -19.34 8.62
C LEU A 159 -10.45 -19.86 9.33
N ALA A 160 -10.03 -19.22 10.43
CA ALA A 160 -8.87 -19.66 11.19
C ALA A 160 -9.10 -21.00 11.92
N ASN A 161 -10.29 -21.19 12.51
CA ASN A 161 -10.53 -22.27 13.47
C ASN A 161 -11.42 -23.40 12.95
N SER A 162 -12.33 -23.13 12.00
CA SER A 162 -13.18 -24.18 11.45
C SER A 162 -12.37 -25.19 10.64
N ARG A 163 -12.79 -26.44 10.69
CA ARG A 163 -12.26 -27.54 9.87
C ARG A 163 -13.39 -28.22 9.09
N ASP A 164 -14.57 -27.61 9.03
CA ASP A 164 -15.68 -28.05 8.20
C ASP A 164 -15.53 -27.44 6.79
N PRO A 165 -15.29 -28.27 5.75
CA PRO A 165 -15.05 -27.75 4.41
C PRO A 165 -16.26 -27.00 3.83
N GLU A 166 -17.49 -27.35 4.22
CA GLU A 166 -18.70 -26.70 3.70
C GLU A 166 -18.90 -25.31 4.34
N GLU A 167 -18.65 -25.19 5.64
CA GLU A 167 -18.69 -23.92 6.36
C GLU A 167 -17.61 -22.94 5.84
N LEU A 168 -16.39 -23.44 5.65
CA LEU A 168 -15.28 -22.66 5.09
C LEU A 168 -15.60 -22.18 3.67
N GLN A 169 -16.16 -23.06 2.82
CA GLN A 169 -16.58 -22.71 1.47
C GLN A 169 -17.70 -21.66 1.49
N HIS A 170 -18.71 -21.82 2.36
CA HIS A 170 -19.81 -20.87 2.50
C HIS A 170 -19.29 -19.48 2.87
N VAL A 171 -18.49 -19.37 3.93
CA VAL A 171 -17.92 -18.07 4.38
C VAL A 171 -17.13 -17.41 3.26
N TRP A 172 -16.24 -18.16 2.61
CA TRP A 172 -15.39 -17.66 1.53
C TRP A 172 -16.20 -17.13 0.33
N LEU A 173 -17.27 -17.85 -0.03
CA LEU A 173 -18.12 -17.51 -1.17
C LEU A 173 -19.05 -16.35 -0.85
N GLN A 174 -19.71 -16.36 0.30
CA GLN A 174 -20.63 -15.30 0.70
C GLN A 174 -19.92 -13.97 0.88
N TRP A 175 -18.68 -13.96 1.42
CA TRP A 175 -17.87 -12.75 1.49
C TRP A 175 -17.60 -12.16 0.09
N ARG A 176 -17.22 -13.01 -0.87
CA ARG A 176 -16.99 -12.58 -2.25
C ARG A 176 -18.25 -12.05 -2.91
N ASN A 177 -19.40 -12.66 -2.64
CA ASN A 177 -20.69 -12.22 -3.17
C ASN A 177 -21.19 -10.93 -2.52
N SER A 178 -20.87 -10.67 -1.24
CA SER A 178 -21.33 -9.49 -0.53
C SER A 178 -20.53 -8.22 -0.88
N VAL A 179 -19.28 -8.38 -1.31
CA VAL A 179 -18.34 -7.28 -1.67
C VAL A 179 -18.11 -7.19 -3.18
N GLY A 180 -17.61 -8.26 -3.79
CA GLY A 180 -17.03 -8.24 -5.15
C GLY A 180 -17.96 -7.69 -6.24
N PRO A 181 -19.20 -8.18 -6.37
CA PRO A 181 -20.16 -7.66 -7.36
C PRO A 181 -20.43 -6.15 -7.23
N LYS A 182 -20.48 -5.62 -6.00
CA LYS A 182 -20.74 -4.19 -5.74
C LYS A 182 -19.55 -3.32 -6.09
N CYS A 183 -18.33 -3.81 -5.89
CA CYS A 183 -17.11 -3.09 -6.25
C CYS A 183 -16.76 -3.17 -7.75
N ARG A 184 -17.35 -4.10 -8.51
CA ARG A 184 -16.92 -4.37 -9.90
C ARG A 184 -17.00 -3.15 -10.83
N SER A 185 -18.12 -2.42 -10.84
CA SER A 185 -18.26 -1.23 -11.69
C SER A 185 -17.40 -0.07 -11.18
N LEU A 186 -17.37 0.12 -9.85
CA LEU A 186 -16.54 1.13 -9.19
C LEU A 186 -15.06 0.93 -9.53
N TYR A 187 -14.57 -0.31 -9.50
CA TYR A 187 -13.18 -0.63 -9.81
C TYR A 187 -12.81 -0.35 -11.26
N ASN A 188 -13.73 -0.57 -12.21
CA ASN A 188 -13.49 -0.19 -13.61
C ASN A 188 -13.34 1.33 -13.77
N GLU A 189 -14.19 2.10 -13.11
CA GLU A 189 -14.08 3.57 -13.14
C GLU A 189 -12.83 4.07 -12.43
N TYR A 190 -12.47 3.47 -11.29
CA TYR A 190 -11.22 3.72 -10.57
C TYR A 190 -10.00 3.49 -11.48
N VAL A 191 -9.93 2.36 -12.19
CA VAL A 191 -8.83 2.07 -13.12
C VAL A 191 -8.77 3.09 -14.26
N ASN A 192 -9.92 3.54 -14.77
CA ASN A 192 -9.94 4.55 -15.83
C ASN A 192 -9.42 5.91 -15.34
N LEU A 193 -9.89 6.37 -14.18
CA LEU A 193 -9.51 7.68 -13.61
C LEU A 193 -8.04 7.70 -13.16
N THR A 194 -7.56 6.64 -12.53
CA THR A 194 -6.15 6.54 -12.11
C THR A 194 -5.20 6.46 -13.30
N ASN A 195 -5.58 5.76 -14.39
CA ASN A 195 -4.81 5.79 -15.64
C ASN A 195 -4.84 7.15 -16.33
N GLU A 196 -5.96 7.89 -16.27
CA GLU A 196 -6.03 9.25 -16.76
C GLU A 196 -5.08 10.16 -15.97
N ALA A 197 -5.12 10.10 -14.63
CA ALA A 197 -4.21 10.84 -13.76
C ALA A 197 -2.74 10.52 -14.08
N ALA A 198 -2.40 9.25 -14.24
CA ALA A 198 -1.04 8.82 -14.58
C ALA A 198 -0.56 9.44 -15.91
N ARG A 199 -1.40 9.45 -16.95
CA ARG A 199 -1.06 10.08 -18.24
C ARG A 199 -0.89 11.58 -18.16
N LEU A 200 -1.70 12.26 -17.34
CA LEU A 200 -1.52 13.69 -17.07
C LEU A 200 -0.19 13.99 -16.35
N ASN A 201 0.39 13.01 -15.66
CA ASN A 201 1.72 13.06 -15.07
C ASN A 201 2.84 12.52 -15.99
N ASN A 202 2.57 12.30 -17.28
CA ASN A 202 3.50 11.74 -18.27
C ASN A 202 3.91 10.27 -18.04
N PHE A 203 3.09 9.48 -17.35
CA PHE A 203 3.24 8.02 -17.29
C PHE A 203 2.34 7.31 -18.31
N THR A 204 2.67 6.09 -18.69
CA THR A 204 1.88 5.27 -19.62
C THR A 204 0.55 4.83 -19.00
N ASP A 205 0.61 4.46 -17.72
CA ASP A 205 -0.50 3.96 -16.92
C ASP A 205 -0.19 4.10 -15.42
N ASN A 206 -1.19 3.82 -14.60
CA ASN A 206 -1.07 3.93 -13.14
C ASN A 206 -0.05 2.94 -12.54
N SER A 207 0.25 1.83 -13.23
CA SER A 207 1.26 0.89 -12.75
C SER A 207 2.68 1.45 -12.91
N GLU A 208 2.95 2.20 -13.98
CA GLU A 208 4.22 2.93 -14.11
C GLU A 208 4.33 4.03 -13.05
N HIS A 209 3.25 4.78 -12.81
CA HIS A 209 3.22 5.79 -11.74
C HIS A 209 3.52 5.18 -10.35
N TRP A 210 2.94 4.03 -10.01
CA TRP A 210 3.26 3.35 -8.74
C TRP A 210 4.70 2.88 -8.64
N LEU A 211 5.26 2.39 -9.75
CA LEU A 211 6.64 1.91 -9.78
C LEU A 211 7.68 3.03 -9.83
N HIS A 212 7.25 4.26 -10.15
CA HIS A 212 8.09 5.43 -10.21
C HIS A 212 8.87 5.69 -8.91
N ASP A 213 8.26 5.40 -7.75
CA ASP A 213 8.90 5.60 -6.45
C ASP A 213 10.10 4.69 -6.18
N TYR A 214 10.20 3.55 -6.88
CA TYR A 214 11.36 2.67 -6.79
C TYR A 214 12.55 3.18 -7.61
N GLU A 215 12.32 4.06 -8.59
CA GLU A 215 13.35 4.67 -9.44
C GLU A 215 14.28 3.65 -10.11
N ASP A 216 13.75 2.46 -10.37
CA ASP A 216 14.49 1.33 -10.91
C ASP A 216 13.80 0.80 -12.17
N PRO A 217 14.36 1.01 -13.37
CA PRO A 217 13.75 0.55 -14.61
C PRO A 217 13.66 -0.98 -14.71
N ASN A 218 14.43 -1.71 -13.89
CA ASN A 218 14.47 -3.17 -13.87
C ASN A 218 13.62 -3.77 -12.74
N PHE A 219 12.86 -2.96 -11.98
CA PHE A 219 12.12 -3.42 -10.80
C PHE A 219 11.26 -4.66 -11.06
N LYS A 220 10.44 -4.65 -12.13
CA LYS A 220 9.58 -5.79 -12.50
C LYS A 220 10.39 -7.06 -12.76
N GLN A 221 11.54 -6.94 -13.43
CA GLN A 221 12.42 -8.08 -13.72
C GLN A 221 13.07 -8.63 -12.44
N GLN A 222 13.46 -7.75 -11.52
CA GLN A 222 14.02 -8.17 -10.24
C GLN A 222 13.01 -8.95 -9.40
N VAL A 223 11.76 -8.47 -9.31
CA VAL A 223 10.67 -9.20 -8.64
C VAL A 223 10.45 -10.57 -9.27
N GLN A 224 10.43 -10.66 -10.61
CA GLN A 224 10.30 -11.95 -11.31
C GLN A 224 11.47 -12.89 -11.00
N ASN A 225 12.71 -12.37 -10.97
CA ASN A 225 13.90 -13.17 -10.67
C ASN A 225 13.89 -13.67 -9.21
N LEU A 226 13.42 -12.86 -8.26
CA LEU A 226 13.24 -13.27 -6.87
C LEU A 226 12.15 -14.34 -6.75
N TRP A 227 11.06 -14.22 -7.50
CA TRP A 227 10.03 -15.26 -7.55
C TRP A 227 10.59 -16.59 -8.04
N GLU A 228 11.36 -16.62 -9.13
CA GLU A 228 11.95 -17.88 -9.62
C GLU A 228 12.94 -18.50 -8.62
N GLN A 229 13.63 -17.70 -7.80
CA GLN A 229 14.48 -18.21 -6.71
C GLN A 229 13.66 -18.83 -5.56
N LEU A 230 12.53 -18.22 -5.21
CA LEU A 230 11.63 -18.72 -4.16
C LEU A 230 10.77 -19.90 -4.61
N ARG A 231 10.49 -19.99 -5.91
CA ARG A 231 9.56 -20.96 -6.50
C ARG A 231 9.86 -22.41 -6.13
N PRO A 232 11.10 -22.93 -6.14
CA PRO A 232 11.37 -24.31 -5.72
C PRO A 232 10.92 -24.59 -4.28
N LEU A 233 11.18 -23.67 -3.35
CA LEU A 233 10.75 -23.80 -1.95
C LEU A 233 9.22 -23.73 -1.85
N TYR A 234 8.60 -22.75 -2.51
CA TYR A 234 7.14 -22.61 -2.51
C TYR A 234 6.44 -23.86 -3.05
N LEU A 235 6.95 -24.46 -4.12
CA LEU A 235 6.36 -25.68 -4.70
C LEU A 235 6.47 -26.88 -3.77
N GLN A 236 7.58 -27.04 -3.05
CA GLN A 236 7.73 -28.10 -2.04
C GLN A 236 6.76 -27.88 -0.87
N LEU A 237 6.67 -26.64 -0.35
CA LEU A 237 5.74 -26.27 0.70
C LEU A 237 4.28 -26.49 0.27
N HIS A 238 3.91 -26.00 -0.92
CA HIS A 238 2.58 -26.20 -1.51
C HIS A 238 2.24 -27.68 -1.65
N ALA A 239 3.16 -28.50 -2.18
CA ALA A 239 2.94 -29.95 -2.34
C ALA A 239 2.73 -30.65 -0.99
N TYR A 240 3.54 -30.31 0.02
CA TYR A 240 3.42 -30.86 1.37
C TYR A 240 2.10 -30.45 2.04
N VAL A 241 1.74 -29.17 1.99
CA VAL A 241 0.47 -28.68 2.54
C VAL A 241 -0.72 -29.32 1.82
N ARG A 242 -0.68 -29.41 0.48
CA ARG A 242 -1.70 -30.12 -0.30
C ARG A 242 -1.85 -31.57 0.12
N PHE A 243 -0.73 -32.28 0.34
CA PHE A 243 -0.74 -33.66 0.83
C PHE A 243 -1.42 -33.77 2.20
N LYS A 244 -1.06 -32.91 3.17
CA LYS A 244 -1.66 -32.89 4.51
C LYS A 244 -3.15 -32.53 4.49
N LEU A 245 -3.54 -31.52 3.72
CA LEU A 245 -4.94 -31.16 3.53
C LEU A 245 -5.72 -32.30 2.87
N ARG A 246 -5.14 -33.02 1.90
CA ARG A 246 -5.77 -34.20 1.29
C ARG A 246 -5.94 -35.34 2.28
N GLN A 247 -5.02 -35.56 3.23
CA GLN A 247 -5.22 -36.53 4.31
C GLN A 247 -6.44 -36.17 5.19
N LYS A 248 -6.67 -34.87 5.44
CA LYS A 248 -7.80 -34.38 6.23
C LYS A 248 -9.14 -34.37 5.47
N TYR A 249 -9.14 -33.85 4.25
CA TYR A 249 -10.34 -33.52 3.47
C TYR A 249 -10.62 -34.48 2.31
N GLY A 250 -9.77 -35.49 2.11
CA GLY A 250 -9.93 -36.48 1.05
C GLY A 250 -9.94 -35.86 -0.35
N ASN A 251 -10.92 -36.27 -1.16
CA ASN A 251 -10.96 -35.91 -2.58
C ASN A 251 -11.32 -34.46 -2.88
N ILE A 252 -11.75 -33.67 -1.89
CA ILE A 252 -11.96 -32.22 -2.04
C ILE A 252 -10.64 -31.54 -2.46
N VAL A 253 -9.50 -32.04 -1.98
CA VAL A 253 -8.17 -31.55 -2.34
C VAL A 253 -7.57 -32.46 -3.40
N SER A 254 -7.38 -31.94 -4.61
CA SER A 254 -6.76 -32.69 -5.70
C SER A 254 -5.34 -33.15 -5.36
N GLU A 255 -4.97 -34.37 -5.72
CA GLU A 255 -3.60 -34.88 -5.53
C GLU A 255 -2.56 -34.10 -6.36
N LYS A 256 -2.95 -33.66 -7.56
CA LYS A 256 -2.06 -33.01 -8.54
C LYS A 256 -2.47 -31.59 -8.89
N GLY A 257 -3.71 -31.20 -8.60
CA GLY A 257 -4.26 -29.87 -8.88
C GLY A 257 -3.96 -28.81 -7.81
N PRO A 258 -4.54 -27.61 -7.94
CA PRO A 258 -4.41 -26.54 -6.96
C PRO A 258 -5.13 -26.87 -5.64
N ILE A 259 -4.73 -26.21 -4.55
CA ILE A 259 -5.42 -26.27 -3.26
C ILE A 259 -6.67 -25.37 -3.30
N PRO A 260 -7.85 -25.83 -2.84
CA PRO A 260 -8.99 -24.96 -2.62
C PRO A 260 -8.67 -23.90 -1.56
N VAL A 261 -8.69 -22.62 -1.96
CA VAL A 261 -8.19 -21.49 -1.14
C VAL A 261 -8.93 -21.32 0.20
N HIS A 262 -10.21 -21.69 0.29
CA HIS A 262 -10.99 -21.60 1.53
C HIS A 262 -10.49 -22.56 2.64
N LEU A 263 -9.62 -23.51 2.31
CA LEU A 263 -9.02 -24.46 3.26
C LEU A 263 -7.68 -23.97 3.85
N LEU A 264 -7.24 -22.76 3.52
CA LEU A 264 -5.91 -22.24 3.89
C LEU A 264 -5.90 -21.41 5.18
N GLY A 265 -7.01 -21.38 5.92
CA GLY A 265 -7.08 -20.71 7.22
C GLY A 265 -7.19 -19.19 7.17
N ASN A 266 -7.34 -18.60 5.97
CA ASN A 266 -7.40 -17.15 5.74
C ASN A 266 -8.31 -16.83 4.54
N MET A 267 -9.01 -15.69 4.58
CA MET A 267 -10.00 -15.28 3.56
C MET A 267 -9.45 -15.23 2.12
N TRP A 268 -8.17 -14.92 1.99
CA TRP A 268 -7.46 -14.76 0.71
C TRP A 268 -6.40 -15.84 0.51
N GLY A 269 -6.12 -16.68 1.50
CA GLY A 269 -5.04 -17.65 1.47
C GLY A 269 -3.65 -17.01 1.37
N GLN A 270 -3.50 -15.76 1.82
CA GLN A 270 -2.23 -15.03 1.76
C GLN A 270 -1.21 -15.50 2.82
N THR A 271 -1.71 -16.09 3.90
CA THR A 271 -0.92 -16.75 4.96
C THR A 271 -1.62 -18.04 5.36
N TRP A 272 -0.83 -19.08 5.67
CA TRP A 272 -1.32 -20.43 5.97
C TRP A 272 -1.02 -20.86 7.42
N SER A 273 -0.69 -19.91 8.29
CA SER A 273 -0.33 -20.17 9.69
C SER A 273 -1.47 -20.78 10.50
N ASN A 274 -2.73 -20.46 10.16
CA ASN A 274 -3.90 -20.94 10.88
C ASN A 274 -4.24 -22.41 10.62
N ILE A 275 -3.50 -23.10 9.74
CA ILE A 275 -3.64 -24.55 9.48
C ILE A 275 -2.40 -25.34 9.93
N VAL A 276 -1.58 -24.76 10.82
CA VAL A 276 -0.39 -25.43 11.37
C VAL A 276 -0.77 -26.74 12.06
N ASP A 277 -1.88 -26.80 12.79
CA ASP A 277 -2.45 -28.01 13.41
C ASP A 277 -2.63 -29.18 12.42
N LEU A 278 -2.91 -28.89 11.15
CA LEU A 278 -3.05 -29.91 10.09
C LEU A 278 -1.71 -30.26 9.43
N THR A 279 -0.72 -29.37 9.51
CA THR A 279 0.50 -29.41 8.71
C THR A 279 1.78 -29.64 9.52
N VAL A 280 1.69 -29.76 10.85
CA VAL A 280 2.84 -30.10 11.72
C VAL A 280 3.57 -31.35 11.18
N PRO A 281 4.90 -31.27 10.94
CA PRO A 281 5.69 -32.40 10.47
C PRO A 281 5.86 -33.53 11.48
N TYR A 282 6.02 -33.18 12.77
CA TYR A 282 6.30 -34.13 13.85
C TYR A 282 5.17 -34.13 14.88
N SER A 283 4.41 -35.22 14.93
CA SER A 283 3.37 -35.41 15.94
C SER A 283 3.97 -35.54 17.34
N GLY A 284 3.46 -34.79 18.33
CA GLY A 284 3.86 -34.89 19.73
C GLY A 284 4.80 -33.78 20.24
N VAL A 285 5.18 -32.83 19.37
CA VAL A 285 5.75 -31.55 19.80
C VAL A 285 4.60 -30.55 19.79
N GLU A 286 4.08 -30.22 20.97
CA GLU A 286 3.07 -29.17 21.13
C GLU A 286 3.78 -27.84 21.27
N ASP A 287 3.50 -26.90 20.37
CA ASP A 287 3.82 -25.49 20.59
C ASP A 287 2.89 -24.93 21.68
N GLU A 288 3.39 -23.99 22.48
CA GLU A 288 2.58 -23.32 23.50
C GLU A 288 1.40 -22.58 22.85
N ASN A 289 0.19 -22.75 23.38
CA ASN A 289 -0.97 -22.01 22.91
C ASN A 289 -0.91 -20.56 23.42
N LEU A 290 -0.26 -19.72 22.62
CA LEU A 290 -0.05 -18.30 22.92
C LEU A 290 -1.38 -17.56 23.13
N THR A 291 -2.45 -17.90 22.40
CA THR A 291 -3.75 -17.20 22.56
C THR A 291 -4.35 -17.45 23.93
N GLU A 292 -4.39 -18.70 24.39
CA GLU A 292 -4.91 -19.02 25.71
C GLU A 292 -4.01 -18.48 26.83
N GLU A 293 -2.70 -18.46 26.62
CA GLU A 293 -1.78 -17.88 27.59
C GLU A 293 -1.93 -16.35 27.69
N LEU A 294 -2.06 -15.66 26.56
CA LEU A 294 -2.34 -14.23 26.53
C LEU A 294 -3.68 -13.92 27.20
N LYS A 295 -4.75 -14.69 26.98
CA LYS A 295 -6.04 -14.49 27.67
C LYS A 295 -5.96 -14.63 29.19
N LYS A 296 -5.03 -15.44 29.71
CA LYS A 296 -4.80 -15.56 31.16
C LYS A 296 -4.06 -14.35 31.73
N GLN A 297 -3.08 -13.81 30.98
CA GLN A 297 -2.17 -12.79 31.48
C GLN A 297 -2.64 -11.36 31.18
N ILE A 298 -3.37 -11.16 30.08
CA ILE A 298 -3.76 -9.86 29.55
C ILE A 298 -5.26 -9.66 29.80
N THR A 299 -5.60 -8.61 30.54
CA THR A 299 -6.99 -8.28 30.89
C THR A 299 -7.53 -7.10 30.09
N SER A 300 -6.68 -6.38 29.34
CA SER A 300 -7.10 -5.26 28.48
C SER A 300 -6.20 -5.06 27.26
N ASP A 301 -6.75 -4.48 26.18
CA ASP A 301 -5.99 -4.06 24.98
C ASP A 301 -4.86 -3.05 25.29
N ARG A 302 -4.94 -2.35 26.43
CA ARG A 302 -3.88 -1.43 26.87
C ARG A 302 -2.62 -2.17 27.31
N ASP A 303 -2.77 -3.40 27.81
CA ASP A 303 -1.63 -4.22 28.25
C ASP A 303 -0.89 -4.80 27.04
N LEU A 304 -1.57 -5.01 25.91
CA LEU A 304 -0.98 -5.42 24.62
C LEU A 304 -0.16 -4.32 23.92
N LYS A 305 -0.49 -3.05 24.14
CA LYS A 305 0.14 -1.89 23.47
C LYS A 305 1.27 -1.26 24.29
N ARG A 306 1.70 -1.92 25.36
CA ARG A 306 2.68 -1.42 26.32
C ARG A 306 4.06 -2.01 26.04
N GLU A 307 4.56 -1.80 24.84
CA GLU A 307 5.97 -2.00 24.43
C GLU A 307 6.40 -0.85 23.52
#